data_AF-A0A496VJ36-F1
#
_entry.id   AF-A0A496VJ36-F1
#
_cell.length_a   1.000
_cell.length_b   1.000
_cell.length_c   1.000
_cell.angle_alpha   90.00
_cell.angle_beta   90.00
_cell.angle_gamma   90.00
#
_symmetry.space_group_name_H-M   'P 1'
#
loop_
_entity.id
_entity.type
_entity.pdbx_description
1 polymer ?
#
loop_
_entity_poly.entity_id
_entity_poly.type
_entity_poly.pdbx_seq_one_letter_code
_entity_poly.pdbx_strand_id
1 'polypeptide(L)'
;DHYQPDTVQCAGGCRYFPLTTIIKPVLGGQPVNTVMQHDPDITLDYVYGAAMFITVEAVQKVGLLNEAYFLFYEELDYSQRIKRQDYQIGWCQKSLVYHKGSASVGSVREGNREKLRRANYYENFNTLKYTANFHRHLLPFVMISRFMGKSLALIKRREFDLFAPLLKAYKDFFQQQYFRKIN
;
A
#
# COMPACT_ATOMS: atom_id res chain seq x y z
N ASP A 1 12.35 -1.79 13.11
CA ASP A 1 11.61 -3.05 12.85
C ASP A 1 11.73 -3.93 14.09
N HIS A 2 10.77 -4.80 14.43
CA HIS A 2 10.94 -5.76 15.54
C HIS A 2 12.24 -6.57 15.41
N TYR A 3 12.68 -6.86 14.18
CA TYR A 3 13.89 -7.65 13.90
C TYR A 3 15.15 -6.79 13.68
N GLN A 4 15.00 -5.47 13.49
CA GLN A 4 16.09 -4.51 13.37
C GLN A 4 15.70 -3.28 14.20
N PRO A 5 15.91 -3.30 15.52
CA PRO A 5 15.40 -2.26 16.41
C PRO A 5 16.09 -0.91 16.17
N ASP A 6 17.31 -0.92 15.64
CA ASP A 6 18.13 0.29 15.44
C ASP A 6 17.79 1.04 14.14
N THR A 7 16.98 0.46 13.26
CA THR A 7 16.55 1.09 11.99
C THR A 7 15.04 1.25 11.92
N VAL A 8 14.60 2.36 11.33
CA VAL A 8 13.18 2.60 11.11
C VAL A 8 12.70 1.89 9.84
N GLN A 9 11.48 1.34 9.87
CA GLN A 9 10.83 0.85 8.65
C GLN A 9 10.33 2.05 7.81
N CYS A 10 9.82 3.08 8.48
CA CYS A 10 9.39 4.34 7.93
C CYS A 10 9.32 5.42 9.02
N ALA A 11 9.43 6.68 8.62
CA ALA A 11 9.07 7.86 9.40
C ALA A 11 7.59 8.20 9.13
N GLY A 12 6.68 7.64 9.94
CA GLY A 12 5.23 7.84 9.86
C GLY A 12 4.52 7.17 8.69
N GLY A 13 5.11 7.18 7.48
CA GLY A 13 4.47 6.64 6.30
C GLY A 13 5.33 6.64 5.04
N CYS A 14 4.67 6.85 3.90
CA CYS A 14 5.24 6.60 2.59
C CYS A 14 4.91 7.68 1.56
N ARG A 15 5.76 7.76 0.54
CA ARG A 15 5.46 8.37 -0.75
C ARG A 15 4.89 7.32 -1.70
N TYR A 16 3.92 7.72 -2.53
CA TYR A 16 3.35 6.88 -3.59
C TYR A 16 3.53 7.54 -4.95
N PHE A 17 4.04 6.78 -5.91
CA PHE A 17 4.30 7.26 -7.27
C PHE A 17 3.26 6.65 -8.23
N PRO A 18 2.24 7.41 -8.68
CA PRO A 18 1.12 6.84 -9.45
C PRO A 18 1.51 6.18 -10.76
N LEU A 19 2.55 6.69 -11.43
CA LEU A 19 3.00 6.16 -12.72
C LEU A 19 3.63 4.77 -12.58
N THR A 20 4.49 4.59 -11.58
CA THR A 20 5.23 3.32 -11.37
C THR A 20 4.56 2.42 -10.35
N THR A 21 3.56 2.92 -9.62
CA THR A 21 2.88 2.28 -8.48
C THR A 21 3.82 1.89 -7.34
N ILE A 22 5.01 2.50 -7.28
CA ILE A 22 6.00 2.25 -6.24
C ILE A 22 5.57 2.99 -4.97
N ILE A 23 5.67 2.29 -3.85
CA ILE A 23 5.55 2.82 -2.50
C ILE A 23 6.97 2.93 -1.94
N LYS A 24 7.35 4.12 -1.51
CA LYS A 24 8.66 4.37 -0.88
C LYS A 24 8.45 4.80 0.58
N PRO A 25 8.88 3.98 1.56
CA PRO A 25 8.92 4.39 2.96
C PRO A 25 9.77 5.65 3.13
N VAL A 26 9.23 6.66 3.79
CA VAL A 26 9.97 7.89 4.09
C VAL A 26 11.00 7.57 5.16
N LEU A 27 12.27 7.91 4.91
CA LEU A 27 13.42 7.60 5.78
C LEU A 27 13.58 6.12 6.18
N GLY A 28 12.95 5.19 5.46
CA GLY A 28 13.09 3.75 5.72
C GLY A 28 14.54 3.28 5.60
N GLY A 29 14.97 2.44 6.54
CA GLY A 29 16.33 1.90 6.63
C GLY A 29 17.34 2.84 7.31
N GLN A 30 16.94 4.05 7.71
CA GLN A 30 17.80 4.97 8.46
C GLN A 30 17.84 4.60 9.96
N PRO A 31 18.92 4.96 10.68
CA PRO A 31 19.01 4.77 12.12
C PRO A 31 17.90 5.54 12.87
N VAL A 32 17.35 4.94 13.93
CA VAL A 32 16.27 5.55 14.74
C VAL A 32 16.66 6.94 15.25
N ASN A 33 17.86 7.06 15.81
CA ASN A 33 18.34 8.34 16.37
C ASN A 33 18.41 9.46 15.32
N THR A 34 18.81 9.12 14.09
CA THR A 34 18.87 10.08 12.98
C THR A 34 17.48 10.57 12.59
N VAL A 35 16.50 9.66 12.53
CA VAL A 35 15.13 9.99 12.12
C VAL A 35 14.41 10.78 13.21
N MET A 36 14.65 10.47 14.49
CA MET A 36 14.10 11.22 15.62
C MET A 36 14.65 12.65 15.76
N GLN A 37 15.72 12.99 15.03
CA GLN A 37 16.32 14.33 14.98
C GLN A 37 16.08 15.03 13.63
N HIS A 38 15.39 14.38 12.70
CA HIS A 38 15.11 14.95 11.38
C HIS A 38 14.11 16.13 11.45
N ASP A 39 13.99 16.89 10.37
CA ASP A 39 12.93 17.90 10.27
C ASP A 39 11.55 17.19 10.35
N PRO A 40 10.61 17.67 11.19
CA PRO A 40 9.25 17.13 11.19
C PRO A 40 8.52 17.35 9.86
N ASP A 41 8.90 18.37 9.07
CA ASP A 41 8.30 18.67 7.77
C ASP A 41 8.77 17.69 6.69
N ILE A 42 8.09 16.54 6.64
CA ILE A 42 8.25 15.54 5.59
C ILE A 42 6.95 15.41 4.82
N THR A 43 7.05 15.29 3.50
CA THR A 43 5.86 15.03 2.67
C THR A 43 5.47 13.55 2.77
N LEU A 44 4.22 13.29 3.12
CA LEU A 44 3.63 11.96 3.17
C LEU A 44 2.45 11.85 2.21
N ASP A 45 2.38 10.76 1.45
CA ASP A 45 1.19 10.45 0.65
C ASP A 45 0.15 9.65 1.44
N TYR A 46 0.61 8.85 2.40
CA TYR A 46 -0.21 8.17 3.40
C TYR A 46 0.64 7.76 4.61
N VAL A 47 0.00 7.51 5.75
CA VAL A 47 0.62 6.98 6.97
C VAL A 47 0.49 5.46 7.05
N TYR A 48 1.41 4.79 7.71
CA TYR A 48 1.29 3.36 7.98
C TYR A 48 0.15 3.08 8.97
N GLY A 49 -0.76 2.17 8.59
CA GLY A 49 -1.93 1.83 9.41
C GLY A 49 -1.60 1.17 10.76
N ALA A 50 -0.38 0.65 10.94
CA ALA A 50 0.05 0.03 12.20
C ALA A 50 0.02 0.99 13.41
N ALA A 51 0.13 2.31 13.16
CA ALA A 51 0.03 3.34 14.20
C ALA A 51 -0.48 4.64 13.57
N MET A 52 -1.79 4.83 13.58
CA MET A 52 -2.46 5.98 12.96
C MET A 52 -3.46 6.60 13.94
N PHE A 53 -3.46 7.93 14.01
CA PHE A 53 -4.48 8.73 14.68
C PHE A 53 -5.19 9.60 13.66
N ILE A 54 -6.50 9.71 13.80
CA ILE A 54 -7.35 10.53 12.94
C ILE A 54 -8.30 11.31 13.84
N THR A 55 -8.55 12.57 13.51
CA THR A 55 -9.50 13.38 14.26
C THR A 55 -10.92 12.87 14.05
N VAL A 56 -11.75 12.95 15.10
CA VAL A 56 -13.17 12.57 15.02
C VAL A 56 -13.87 13.34 13.89
N GLU A 57 -13.54 14.61 13.72
CA GLU A 57 -14.07 15.46 12.67
C GLU A 57 -13.73 14.95 11.26
N ALA A 58 -12.48 14.53 11.01
CA ALA A 58 -12.08 13.94 9.74
C ALA A 58 -12.81 12.60 9.49
N VAL A 59 -13.00 11.78 10.52
CA VAL A 59 -13.79 10.54 10.41
C VAL A 59 -15.25 10.83 10.04
N GLN A 60 -15.87 11.81 10.69
CA GLN A 60 -17.26 12.21 10.40
C GLN A 60 -17.43 12.75 8.97
N LYS A 61 -16.44 13.50 8.47
CA LYS A 61 -16.49 14.10 7.13
C LYS A 61 -16.14 13.12 6.02
N VAL A 62 -15.15 12.26 6.23
CA VAL A 62 -14.57 11.38 5.20
C VAL A 62 -15.16 9.96 5.23
N GLY A 63 -15.72 9.56 6.37
CA GLY A 63 -16.14 8.20 6.67
C GLY A 63 -14.97 7.31 7.09
N LEU A 64 -15.24 6.01 7.21
CA LEU A 64 -14.27 4.99 7.63
C LEU A 64 -13.33 4.56 6.50
N LEU A 65 -12.44 3.60 6.81
CA LEU A 65 -11.68 2.87 5.80
C LEU A 65 -12.61 2.20 4.80
N ASN A 66 -12.18 2.16 3.53
CA ASN A 66 -12.98 1.59 2.46
C ASN A 66 -12.85 0.06 2.46
N GLU A 67 -13.84 -0.64 2.99
CA GLU A 67 -13.85 -2.11 3.15
C GLU A 67 -13.71 -2.88 1.83
N ALA A 68 -13.97 -2.23 0.70
CA ALA A 68 -13.72 -2.86 -0.60
C ALA A 68 -12.21 -3.07 -0.86
N TYR A 69 -11.31 -2.49 -0.05
CA TYR A 69 -9.88 -2.82 0.00
C TYR A 69 -9.63 -3.74 1.20
N PHE A 70 -9.69 -5.05 0.98
CA PHE A 70 -9.45 -6.02 2.06
C PHE A 70 -7.99 -6.01 2.56
N LEU A 71 -7.01 -5.93 1.65
CA LEU A 71 -5.58 -5.92 1.97
C LEU A 71 -4.81 -5.08 0.95
N PHE A 72 -3.95 -4.19 1.43
CA PHE A 72 -3.25 -3.18 0.65
C PHE A 72 -4.17 -2.10 0.07
N TYR A 73 -3.63 -0.89 0.04
CA TYR A 73 -4.25 0.34 -0.47
C TYR A 73 -5.39 0.89 0.39
N GLU A 74 -5.75 0.28 1.52
CA GLU A 74 -6.76 0.79 2.43
C GLU A 74 -6.37 2.15 3.03
N GLU A 75 -5.12 2.30 3.51
CA GLU A 75 -4.65 3.55 4.10
C GLU A 75 -4.34 4.60 3.02
N LEU A 76 -3.91 4.16 1.83
CA LEU A 76 -3.64 5.06 0.72
C LEU A 76 -4.93 5.64 0.13
N ASP A 77 -5.98 4.82 -0.05
CA ASP A 77 -7.33 5.27 -0.41
C ASP A 77 -7.84 6.29 0.62
N TYR A 78 -7.71 5.96 1.91
CA TYR A 78 -8.22 6.82 2.95
C TYR A 78 -7.47 8.15 3.03
N SER A 79 -6.15 8.11 2.94
CA SER A 79 -5.29 9.30 2.90
C SER A 79 -5.61 10.19 1.71
N GLN A 80 -5.94 9.63 0.55
CA GLN A 80 -6.41 10.44 -0.58
C GLN A 80 -7.78 11.08 -0.33
N ARG A 81 -8.72 10.34 0.26
CA ARG A 81 -10.04 10.91 0.60
C ARG A 81 -9.93 12.00 1.67
N ILE A 82 -9.06 11.84 2.66
CA ILE A 82 -8.73 12.83 3.69
C ILE A 82 -8.16 14.10 3.05
N LYS A 83 -7.15 13.97 2.18
CA LYS A 83 -6.53 15.11 1.48
C LYS A 83 -7.51 15.87 0.58
N ARG A 84 -8.47 15.17 -0.05
CA ARG A 84 -9.54 15.81 -0.85
C ARG A 84 -10.54 16.61 -0.01
N GLN A 85 -10.51 16.49 1.31
CA GLN A 85 -11.31 17.27 2.25
C GLN A 85 -10.48 18.34 2.98
N ASP A 86 -9.32 18.69 2.42
CA ASP A 86 -8.37 19.72 2.88
C ASP A 86 -7.70 19.43 4.22
N TYR A 87 -7.70 18.17 4.67
CA TYR A 87 -6.91 17.74 5.81
C TYR A 87 -5.47 17.42 5.42
N GLN A 88 -4.57 17.69 6.35
CA GLN A 88 -3.15 17.37 6.22
C GLN A 88 -2.81 16.01 6.81
N ILE A 89 -1.74 15.41 6.29
CA ILE A 89 -1.16 14.18 6.78
C ILE A 89 0.22 14.50 7.34
N GLY A 90 0.49 14.05 8.56
CA GLY A 90 1.76 14.24 9.21
C GLY A 90 2.16 13.00 10.02
N TRP A 91 3.23 13.15 10.78
CA TRP A 91 3.76 12.10 11.66
C TRP A 91 4.16 12.68 13.00
N CYS A 92 4.17 11.85 14.04
CA CYS A 92 4.62 12.24 15.37
C CYS A 92 6.05 11.73 15.58
N GLN A 93 7.04 12.60 15.41
CA GLN A 93 8.46 12.25 15.53
C GLN A 93 8.86 11.70 16.92
N LYS A 94 8.17 12.13 17.98
CA LYS A 94 8.42 11.68 19.35
C LYS A 94 7.78 10.32 19.67
N SER A 95 7.02 9.74 18.74
CA SER A 95 6.34 8.46 18.92
C SER A 95 7.09 7.36 18.17
N LEU A 96 7.64 6.40 18.91
CA LEU A 96 8.29 5.22 18.34
C LEU A 96 7.41 3.98 18.56
N VAL A 97 7.08 3.28 17.47
CA VAL A 97 6.25 2.07 17.51
C VAL A 97 7.00 0.88 16.93
N TYR A 98 7.09 -0.20 17.71
CA TYR A 98 7.65 -1.47 17.24
C TYR A 98 6.56 -2.29 16.57
N HIS A 99 6.70 -2.47 15.26
CA HIS A 99 5.77 -3.29 14.47
C HIS A 99 6.43 -4.62 14.09
N LYS A 100 5.79 -5.72 14.46
CA LYS A 100 6.11 -7.06 13.96
C LYS A 100 5.30 -7.31 12.69
N GLY A 101 5.89 -6.99 11.53
CA GLY A 101 5.23 -7.10 10.23
C GLY A 101 4.94 -8.55 9.79
N SER A 102 4.40 -8.68 8.58
CA SER A 102 4.22 -9.95 7.84
C SER A 102 3.18 -10.94 8.37
N ALA A 103 2.49 -10.68 9.50
CA ALA A 103 1.47 -11.60 10.02
C ALA A 103 0.34 -11.93 9.01
N SER A 104 -0.13 -10.91 8.26
CA SER A 104 -1.24 -11.02 7.31
C SER A 104 -0.80 -11.44 5.90
N VAL A 105 0.43 -11.12 5.51
CA VAL A 105 0.99 -11.38 4.16
C VAL A 105 1.70 -12.73 4.11
N GLY A 106 2.15 -13.24 5.26
CA GLY A 106 3.11 -14.33 5.35
C GLY A 106 4.49 -13.90 4.84
N SER A 107 5.46 -14.80 4.99
CA SER A 107 6.76 -14.67 4.36
C SER A 107 7.15 -15.96 3.68
N VAL A 108 8.03 -15.88 2.67
CA VAL A 108 8.61 -17.08 2.04
C VAL A 108 9.29 -17.98 3.08
N ARG A 109 9.79 -17.39 4.17
CA ARG A 109 10.45 -18.08 5.28
C ARG A 109 9.48 -18.75 6.28
N GLU A 110 8.27 -18.21 6.45
CA GLU A 110 7.25 -18.78 7.35
C GLU A 110 6.43 -19.92 6.72
N GLY A 111 6.67 -20.25 5.45
CA GLY A 111 6.11 -21.44 4.79
C GLY A 111 4.61 -21.37 4.42
N ASN A 112 3.87 -20.31 4.77
CA ASN A 112 2.45 -20.19 4.45
C ASN A 112 2.22 -19.64 3.02
N ARG A 113 2.31 -20.52 2.01
CA ARG A 113 2.14 -20.16 0.59
C ARG A 113 0.74 -19.63 0.26
N GLU A 114 -0.30 -20.04 0.99
CA GLU A 114 -1.66 -19.53 0.76
C GLU A 114 -1.75 -18.02 1.05
N LYS A 115 -1.21 -17.57 2.19
CA LYS A 115 -1.15 -16.15 2.53
C LYS A 115 -0.41 -15.35 1.45
N LEU A 116 0.70 -15.89 0.94
CA LEU A 116 1.46 -15.24 -0.13
C LEU A 116 0.65 -15.13 -1.43
N ARG A 117 -0.07 -16.18 -1.83
CA ARG A 117 -0.95 -16.17 -3.01
C ARG A 117 -2.07 -15.15 -2.85
N ARG A 118 -2.69 -15.09 -1.66
CA ARG A 118 -3.74 -14.13 -1.32
C ARG A 118 -3.21 -12.69 -1.35
N ALA A 119 -2.06 -12.44 -0.75
CA ALA A 119 -1.41 -11.13 -0.79
C ALA A 119 -1.05 -10.71 -2.21
N ASN A 120 -0.48 -11.61 -3.01
CA ASN A 120 -0.20 -11.35 -4.42
C ASN A 120 -1.47 -10.96 -5.20
N TYR A 121 -2.57 -11.68 -5.01
CA TYR A 121 -3.85 -11.35 -5.63
C TYR A 121 -4.33 -9.95 -5.22
N TYR A 122 -4.47 -9.69 -3.92
CA TYR A 122 -5.01 -8.41 -3.44
C TYR A 122 -4.12 -7.23 -3.78
N GLU A 123 -2.80 -7.38 -3.72
CA GLU A 123 -1.85 -6.32 -4.06
C GLU A 123 -2.00 -5.89 -5.52
N ASN A 124 -2.17 -6.84 -6.45
CA ASN A 124 -2.38 -6.52 -7.86
C ASN A 124 -3.78 -5.98 -8.12
N PHE A 125 -4.82 -6.63 -7.60
CA PHE A 125 -6.21 -6.21 -7.78
C PHE A 125 -6.45 -4.80 -7.24
N ASN A 126 -6.00 -4.53 -6.01
CA ASN A 126 -6.20 -3.25 -5.35
C ASN A 126 -5.34 -2.14 -5.94
N THR A 127 -4.16 -2.44 -6.50
CA THR A 127 -3.40 -1.44 -7.28
C THR A 127 -4.23 -0.95 -8.46
N LEU A 128 -4.76 -1.87 -9.28
CA LEU A 128 -5.55 -1.50 -10.46
C LEU A 128 -6.82 -0.74 -10.07
N LYS A 129 -7.50 -1.21 -9.01
CA LYS A 129 -8.67 -0.54 -8.44
C LYS A 129 -8.36 0.88 -7.96
N TYR A 130 -7.27 1.07 -7.21
CA TYR A 130 -6.83 2.38 -6.75
C TYR A 130 -6.46 3.30 -7.93
N THR A 131 -5.69 2.82 -8.91
CA THR A 131 -5.38 3.59 -10.12
C THR A 131 -6.65 3.97 -10.87
N ALA A 132 -7.62 3.09 -11.01
CA ALA A 132 -8.90 3.40 -11.66
C ALA A 132 -9.70 4.50 -10.91
N ASN A 133 -9.67 4.50 -9.58
CA ASN A 133 -10.41 5.44 -8.75
C ASN A 133 -9.75 6.83 -8.65
N PHE A 134 -8.42 6.90 -8.62
CA PHE A 134 -7.69 8.16 -8.33
C PHE A 134 -6.81 8.65 -9.49
N HIS A 135 -6.42 7.78 -10.42
CA HIS A 135 -5.47 8.07 -11.50
C HIS A 135 -5.91 7.42 -12.82
N ARG A 136 -7.20 7.52 -13.16
CA ARG A 136 -7.83 6.77 -14.26
C ARG A 136 -7.10 6.91 -15.61
N HIS A 137 -6.51 8.07 -15.89
CA HIS A 137 -5.75 8.34 -17.10
C HIS A 137 -4.46 7.49 -17.21
N LEU A 138 -3.89 7.05 -16.08
CA LEU A 138 -2.71 6.18 -16.04
C LEU A 138 -3.05 4.69 -16.13
N LEU A 139 -4.33 4.32 -16.02
CA LEU A 139 -4.74 2.93 -15.87
C LEU A 139 -4.23 1.99 -16.98
N PRO A 140 -4.33 2.31 -18.29
CA PRO A 140 -3.81 1.42 -19.33
C PRO A 140 -2.30 1.20 -19.22
N PHE A 141 -1.55 2.27 -18.94
CA PHE A 141 -0.10 2.21 -18.77
C PHE A 141 0.28 1.37 -17.55
N VAL A 142 -0.34 1.64 -16.39
CA VAL A 142 -0.09 0.90 -15.15
C VAL A 142 -0.42 -0.57 -15.32
N MET A 143 -1.52 -0.92 -15.99
CA MET A 143 -1.88 -2.32 -16.23
C MET A 143 -0.79 -3.07 -16.99
N ILE A 144 -0.31 -2.51 -18.10
CA ILE A 144 0.69 -3.15 -18.97
C ILE A 144 2.05 -3.23 -18.25
N SER A 145 2.57 -2.08 -17.81
CA SER A 145 3.88 -1.98 -17.15
C SER A 145 3.98 -2.88 -15.92
N ARG A 146 2.92 -2.92 -15.10
CA ARG A 146 2.90 -3.72 -13.87
C ARG A 146 2.75 -5.21 -14.15
N PHE A 147 1.93 -5.60 -15.13
CA PHE A 147 1.81 -7.01 -15.50
C PHE A 147 3.15 -7.56 -15.98
N MET A 148 3.83 -6.81 -16.85
CA MET A 148 5.17 -7.16 -17.34
C MET A 148 6.19 -7.21 -16.19
N GLY A 149 6.25 -6.16 -15.37
CA GLY A 149 7.21 -6.06 -14.26
C GLY A 149 7.03 -7.16 -13.22
N LYS A 150 5.79 -7.47 -12.83
CA LYS A 150 5.48 -8.57 -11.90
C LYS A 150 5.81 -9.92 -12.53
N SER A 151 5.43 -10.15 -13.78
CA SER A 151 5.76 -11.41 -14.49
C SER A 151 7.26 -11.66 -14.54
N LEU A 152 8.06 -10.64 -14.89
CA LEU A 152 9.53 -10.72 -14.90
C LEU A 152 10.09 -11.00 -13.49
N ALA A 153 9.57 -10.33 -12.47
CA ALA A 153 9.99 -10.56 -11.09
C ALA A 153 9.69 -11.99 -10.61
N LEU A 154 8.50 -12.53 -10.95
CA LEU A 154 8.11 -13.89 -10.61
C LEU A 154 8.99 -14.93 -11.32
N ILE A 155 9.30 -14.73 -12.61
CA ILE A 155 10.22 -15.59 -13.36
C ILE A 155 11.62 -15.57 -12.72
N LYS A 156 12.15 -14.37 -12.43
CA LYS A 156 13.47 -14.21 -11.80
C LYS A 156 13.55 -14.90 -10.43
N ARG A 157 12.47 -14.87 -9.66
CA ARG A 157 12.36 -15.50 -8.33
C ARG A 157 11.95 -16.97 -8.38
N ARG A 158 11.62 -17.50 -9.57
CA ARG A 158 11.08 -18.86 -9.78
C ARG A 158 9.78 -19.14 -8.99
N GLU A 159 8.97 -18.10 -8.77
CA GLU A 159 7.70 -18.17 -8.03
C GLU A 159 6.51 -18.35 -9.00
N PHE A 160 6.56 -19.42 -9.80
CA PHE A 160 5.61 -19.64 -10.89
C PHE A 160 4.17 -19.84 -10.40
N ASP A 161 3.99 -20.32 -9.18
CA ASP A 161 2.70 -20.52 -8.56
C ASP A 161 1.93 -19.20 -8.36
N LEU A 162 2.62 -18.05 -8.30
CA LEU A 162 2.02 -16.73 -8.15
C LEU A 162 1.49 -16.13 -9.46
N PHE A 163 1.70 -16.78 -10.62
CA PHE A 163 1.06 -16.34 -11.87
C PHE A 163 -0.46 -16.50 -11.84
N ALA A 164 -0.97 -17.58 -11.26
CA ALA A 164 -2.41 -17.82 -11.14
C ALA A 164 -3.14 -16.69 -10.36
N PRO A 165 -2.72 -16.29 -9.15
CA PRO A 165 -3.34 -15.16 -8.46
C PRO A 165 -3.14 -13.82 -9.18
N LEU A 166 -2.01 -13.60 -9.86
CA LEU A 166 -1.78 -12.41 -10.70
C LEU A 166 -2.80 -12.32 -11.85
N LEU A 167 -2.97 -13.39 -12.63
CA LEU A 167 -3.94 -13.44 -13.74
C LEU A 167 -5.38 -13.27 -13.23
N LYS A 168 -5.69 -13.93 -12.11
CA LYS A 168 -7.01 -13.80 -11.46
C LYS A 168 -7.30 -12.35 -11.08
N ALA A 169 -6.33 -11.64 -10.48
CA ALA A 169 -6.50 -10.24 -10.10
C ALA A 169 -6.85 -9.35 -11.31
N TYR A 170 -6.22 -9.56 -12.46
CA TYR A 170 -6.54 -8.80 -13.68
C TYR A 170 -7.93 -9.15 -14.21
N LYS A 171 -8.26 -10.45 -14.30
CA LYS A 171 -9.59 -10.92 -14.74
C LYS A 171 -10.71 -10.32 -13.89
N ASP A 172 -10.60 -10.45 -12.57
CA ASP A 172 -11.62 -10.00 -11.63
C ASP A 172 -11.75 -8.46 -11.67
N PHE A 173 -10.65 -7.74 -11.87
CA PHE A 173 -10.68 -6.28 -12.06
C PHE A 173 -11.49 -5.89 -13.30
N PHE A 174 -11.26 -6.54 -14.44
CA PHE A 174 -12.04 -6.28 -15.66
C PHE A 174 -13.52 -6.60 -15.49
N GLN A 175 -13.85 -7.72 -14.84
CA GLN A 175 -15.23 -8.07 -14.53
C GLN A 175 -15.90 -6.99 -13.67
N GLN A 176 -15.24 -6.53 -12.61
CA GLN A 176 -15.75 -5.44 -11.78
C GLN A 176 -15.96 -4.14 -12.56
N GLN A 177 -15.01 -3.76 -13.43
CA GLN A 177 -15.14 -2.54 -14.25
C GLN A 177 -16.27 -2.67 -15.28
N TYR A 178 -16.50 -3.85 -15.84
CA TYR A 178 -17.61 -4.11 -16.76
C TYR A 178 -18.95 -3.90 -16.06
N PHE A 179 -19.16 -4.49 -14.87
CA PHE A 179 -20.39 -4.30 -14.10
C PHE A 179 -20.62 -2.84 -13.67
N ARG A 180 -19.56 -2.08 -13.38
CA ARG A 180 -19.64 -0.64 -13.10
C ARG A 180 -20.03 0.24 -14.29
N LYS A 181 -19.95 -0.25 -15.53
CA LYS A 181 -20.37 0.51 -16.72
C LYS A 181 -21.84 0.30 -17.09
N ILE A 182 -22.45 -0.77 -16.59
CA ILE A 182 -23.83 -1.18 -16.94
C ILE A 182 -24.84 -0.69 -15.90
N ASN A 183 -24.38 -0.44 -14.68
CA ASN A 183 -25.12 0.20 -13.59
C ASN A 183 -24.71 1.66 -13.45
#